data_AF-A0A512NHC6-F1
#
_entry.id   AF-A0A512NHC6-F1
#
_cell.length_a   1.000
_cell.length_b   1.000
_cell.length_c   1.000
_cell.angle_alpha   90.00
_cell.angle_beta   90.00
_cell.angle_gamma   90.00
#
_symmetry.space_group_name_H-M   'P 1'
#
loop_
_entity.id
_entity.type
_entity.pdbx_description
1 polymer ?
#
loop_
_entity_poly.entity_id
_entity_poly.type
_entity_poly.pdbx_seq_one_letter_code
_entity_poly.pdbx_strand_id
1 'polypeptide(L)'
;MAILRLRWCRQERKSQIGSNRVNRGTDMSTSIADERRLLAADEYEPIARSHYPSVASLQRDELLELVRWLRDQRGKFKGQIRRRVRSRKADAKNDADKPASERGLAAKKQVFARALKRVNSQLDRVLAADKRAAMHAGMQAALERKRRAPRHHPSSGRRARGGVQPIENPKGADIVQPSTVGSITQAGRVAQAQRDSKPEA
;
A
#
# COMPACT_ATOMS: atom_id res chain seq x y z
N MET A 1 26.40 -16.04 -11.95
CA MET A 1 25.42 -16.31 -10.86
C MET A 1 25.04 -15.03 -10.10
N ALA A 2 24.34 -14.07 -10.71
CA ALA A 2 23.92 -12.83 -10.02
C ALA A 2 22.50 -12.34 -10.39
N ILE A 3 21.76 -13.12 -11.20
CA ILE A 3 20.49 -12.66 -11.83
C ILE A 3 19.25 -13.23 -11.10
N LEU A 4 19.41 -14.22 -10.21
CA LEU A 4 18.29 -14.88 -9.53
C LEU A 4 17.84 -14.24 -8.20
N ARG A 5 18.58 -13.26 -7.66
CA ARG A 5 18.26 -12.65 -6.35
C ARG A 5 17.36 -11.40 -6.43
N LEU A 6 17.22 -10.80 -7.61
CA LEU A 6 16.41 -9.57 -7.80
C LEU A 6 14.95 -9.84 -8.19
N ARG A 7 14.62 -11.07 -8.61
CA ARG A 7 13.26 -11.43 -9.05
C ARG A 7 12.30 -11.70 -7.88
N TRP A 8 12.84 -12.08 -6.72
CA TRP A 8 12.04 -12.37 -5.52
C TRP A 8 11.52 -11.11 -4.82
N CYS A 9 12.21 -9.97 -4.94
CA CYS A 9 11.82 -8.71 -4.29
C CYS A 9 10.75 -7.88 -5.06
N ARG A 10 10.35 -8.35 -6.26
CA ARG A 10 9.36 -7.67 -7.12
C ARG A 10 7.98 -8.33 -7.11
N GLN A 11 7.90 -9.63 -6.82
CA GLN A 11 6.65 -10.39 -6.86
C GLN A 11 5.77 -10.09 -5.62
N GLU A 12 6.36 -9.97 -4.42
CA GLU A 12 5.64 -9.59 -3.19
C GLU A 12 5.04 -8.18 -3.23
N ARG A 13 5.58 -7.29 -4.09
CA ARG A 13 5.16 -5.88 -4.17
C ARG A 13 3.89 -5.66 -4.99
N LYS A 14 3.55 -6.58 -5.90
CA LYS A 14 2.33 -6.47 -6.73
C LYS A 14 1.07 -6.96 -6.01
N SER A 15 1.21 -7.85 -5.01
CA SER A 15 0.08 -8.38 -4.26
C SER A 15 -0.47 -7.43 -3.17
N GLN A 16 0.20 -6.30 -2.89
CA GLN A 16 -0.24 -5.32 -1.89
C GLN A 16 -0.86 -4.04 -2.47
N ILE A 17 -0.80 -3.82 -3.79
CA ILE A 17 -1.32 -2.58 -4.40
C ILE A 17 -2.85 -2.63 -4.59
N GLY A 18 -3.49 -3.78 -4.33
CA GLY A 18 -4.93 -4.00 -4.50
C GLY A 18 -5.79 -3.93 -3.23
N SER A 19 -5.26 -3.51 -2.06
CA SER A 19 -6.05 -3.43 -0.83
C SER A 19 -6.07 -2.03 -0.22
N ASN A 20 -6.48 -1.03 -1.01
CA ASN A 20 -7.07 0.19 -0.44
C ASN A 20 -8.50 -0.11 0.06
N ARG A 21 -8.63 -1.12 0.92
CA ARG A 21 -9.85 -1.43 1.67
C ARG A 21 -9.84 -0.49 2.85
N VAL A 22 -10.79 0.44 2.87
CA VAL A 22 -11.07 1.38 3.95
C VAL A 22 -10.99 0.63 5.28
N ASN A 23 -9.95 0.91 6.07
CA ASN A 23 -9.75 0.33 7.40
C ASN A 23 -10.73 1.00 8.38
N ARG A 24 -12.00 0.58 8.33
CA ARG A 24 -12.96 0.76 9.44
C ARG A 24 -12.86 -0.48 10.32
N GLY A 25 -12.06 -0.38 11.37
CA GLY A 25 -11.86 -1.42 12.36
C GLY A 25 -10.93 -0.89 13.43
N THR A 26 -11.47 -0.03 14.30
CA THR A 26 -10.98 0.26 15.66
C THR A 26 -9.51 -0.05 15.93
N ASP A 27 -8.61 0.75 15.33
CA ASP A 27 -7.21 0.80 15.75
C ASP A 27 -7.21 1.47 17.12
N MET A 28 -7.07 0.69 18.19
CA MET A 28 -6.88 1.21 19.54
C MET A 28 -5.76 2.25 19.49
N SER A 29 -6.14 3.52 19.56
CA SER A 29 -5.19 4.61 19.41
C SER A 29 -4.41 4.74 20.70
N THR A 30 -3.23 4.12 20.77
CA THR A 30 -2.23 4.45 21.79
C THR A 30 -1.88 5.92 21.63
N SER A 31 -2.05 6.70 22.69
CA SER A 31 -1.70 8.12 22.70
C SER A 31 -0.17 8.29 22.73
N ILE A 32 0.34 9.46 22.33
CA ILE A 32 1.79 9.75 22.43
C ILE A 32 2.27 9.62 23.89
N ALA A 33 1.43 9.98 24.85
CA ALA A 33 1.73 9.79 26.27
C ALA A 33 1.87 8.31 26.66
N ASP A 34 1.00 7.44 26.13
CA ASP A 34 1.10 6.00 26.36
C ASP A 34 2.34 5.40 25.69
N GLU A 35 2.68 5.86 24.49
CA GLU A 35 3.91 5.45 23.80
C GLU A 35 5.16 5.79 24.65
N ARG A 36 5.22 7.01 25.22
CA ARG A 36 6.31 7.42 26.13
C ARG A 36 6.40 6.57 27.39
N ARG A 37 5.27 6.19 27.98
CA ARG A 37 5.22 5.36 29.19
C ARG A 37 5.62 3.91 28.92
N LEU A 38 5.29 3.40 27.74
CA LEU A 38 5.53 2.01 27.36
C LEU A 38 6.98 1.76 26.93
N LEU A 39 7.65 2.74 26.34
CA LEU A 39 8.95 2.58 25.67
C LEU A 39 10.10 3.13 26.51
N ALA A 40 11.29 2.55 26.34
CA ALA A 40 12.50 3.15 26.88
C ALA A 40 12.86 4.43 26.09
N ALA A 41 13.67 5.32 26.66
CA ALA A 41 14.07 6.58 26.03
C ALA A 41 14.69 6.35 24.62
N ASP A 42 15.62 5.40 24.52
CA ASP A 42 16.30 5.03 23.27
C ASP A 42 15.34 4.44 22.22
N GLU A 43 14.25 3.80 22.65
CA GLU A 43 13.22 3.25 21.77
C GLU A 43 12.23 4.33 21.32
N TYR A 44 12.02 5.34 22.15
CA TYR A 44 11.03 6.39 21.93
C TYR A 44 11.50 7.44 20.93
N GLU A 45 12.78 7.81 20.90
CA GLU A 45 13.30 8.86 20.02
C GLU A 45 13.03 8.59 18.52
N PRO A 46 13.30 7.39 17.97
CA PRO A 46 12.96 7.09 16.58
C PRO A 46 11.45 7.00 16.33
N ILE A 47 10.66 6.65 17.36
CA ILE A 47 9.20 6.62 17.27
C ILE A 47 8.63 8.04 17.27
N ALA A 48 9.21 8.97 18.03
CA ALA A 48 8.90 10.38 17.98
C ALA A 48 9.10 10.94 16.56
N ARG A 49 10.20 10.54 15.90
CA ARG A 49 10.50 10.90 14.51
C ARG A 49 9.48 10.37 13.49
N SER A 50 8.79 9.27 13.81
CA SER A 50 7.73 8.69 12.98
C SER A 50 6.40 9.45 13.02
N HIS A 51 6.25 10.40 13.95
CA HIS A 51 5.04 11.20 14.09
C HIS A 51 5.05 12.40 13.14
N TYR A 52 3.86 12.86 12.78
CA TYR A 52 3.68 14.12 12.10
C TYR A 52 3.88 15.27 13.10
N PRO A 53 4.58 16.38 12.76
CA PRO A 53 5.07 16.76 11.43
C PRO A 53 6.46 16.22 11.06
N SER A 54 7.25 15.71 12.01
CA SER A 54 8.65 15.31 11.81
C SER A 54 8.86 14.32 10.66
N VAL A 55 7.96 13.36 10.49
CA VAL A 55 8.04 12.37 9.41
C VAL A 55 7.92 13.00 8.01
N ALA A 56 7.28 14.16 7.90
CA ALA A 56 7.07 14.85 6.62
C ALA A 56 8.33 15.59 6.13
N SER A 57 9.23 15.97 7.03
CA SER A 57 10.49 16.64 6.71
C SER A 57 11.64 15.67 6.40
N LEU A 58 11.44 14.36 6.60
CA LEU A 58 12.49 13.35 6.35
C LEU A 58 12.72 13.12 4.86
N GLN A 59 13.99 12.96 4.51
CA GLN A 59 14.42 12.56 3.18
C GLN A 59 14.11 11.08 2.91
N ARG A 60 14.11 10.69 1.63
CA ARG A 60 13.83 9.31 1.21
C ARG A 60 14.75 8.28 1.88
N ASP A 61 16.04 8.57 2.00
CA ASP A 61 17.01 7.64 2.59
C ASP A 61 16.81 7.49 4.09
N GLU A 62 16.55 8.58 4.80
CA GLU A 62 16.20 8.56 6.23
C GLU A 62 14.91 7.77 6.49
N LEU A 63 13.91 7.90 5.62
CA LEU A 63 12.68 7.10 5.69
C LEU A 63 12.97 5.59 5.52
N LEU A 64 13.90 5.21 4.63
CA LEU A 64 14.27 3.81 4.42
C LEU A 64 15.03 3.24 5.62
N GLU A 65 15.94 4.00 6.19
CA GLU A 65 16.67 3.64 7.42
C GLU A 65 15.70 3.45 8.59
N LEU A 66 14.79 4.40 8.78
CA LEU A 66 13.76 4.33 9.80
C LEU A 66 12.84 3.12 9.61
N VAL A 67 12.42 2.81 8.38
CA VAL A 67 11.64 1.60 8.07
C VAL A 67 12.41 0.34 8.42
N ARG A 68 13.70 0.27 8.09
CA ARG A 68 14.54 -0.90 8.40
C ARG A 68 14.63 -1.11 9.90
N TRP A 69 14.97 -0.06 10.64
CA TRP A 69 15.06 -0.12 12.10
C TRP A 69 13.72 -0.51 12.75
N LEU A 70 12.60 0.05 12.30
CA LEU A 70 11.26 -0.28 12.81
C LEU A 70 10.86 -1.74 12.54
N ARG A 71 11.26 -2.30 11.39
CA ARG A 71 11.05 -3.72 11.07
C ARG A 71 11.85 -4.62 11.99
N ASP A 72 13.10 -4.27 12.26
CA ASP A 72 13.99 -5.04 13.14
C ASP A 72 13.47 -5.02 14.58
N GLN A 73 13.07 -3.86 15.11
CA GLN A 73 12.47 -3.76 16.44
C GLN A 73 11.16 -4.54 16.55
N ARG A 74 10.24 -4.37 15.60
CA ARG A 74 8.99 -5.16 15.57
C ARG A 74 9.27 -6.66 15.49
N GLY A 75 10.28 -7.06 14.71
CA GLY A 75 10.76 -8.44 14.59
C GLY A 75 11.26 -9.00 15.91
N LYS A 76 12.07 -8.23 16.64
CA LYS A 76 12.58 -8.54 17.98
C LYS A 76 11.43 -8.82 18.96
N PHE A 77 10.45 -7.93 19.07
CA PHE A 77 9.30 -8.13 19.97
C PHE A 77 8.41 -9.30 19.55
N LYS A 78 8.17 -9.46 18.24
CA LYS A 78 7.44 -10.63 17.70
C LYS A 78 8.15 -11.94 18.04
N GLY A 79 9.48 -11.97 17.96
CA GLY A 79 10.31 -13.12 18.33
C GLY A 79 10.22 -13.46 19.82
N GLN A 80 10.30 -12.45 20.69
CA GLN A 80 10.15 -12.62 22.14
C GLN A 80 8.77 -13.19 22.52
N ILE A 81 7.69 -12.64 21.96
CA ILE A 81 6.33 -13.15 22.19
C ILE A 81 6.24 -14.61 21.74
N ARG A 82 6.69 -14.93 20.52
CA ARG A 82 6.67 -16.32 20.00
C ARG A 82 7.49 -17.28 20.85
N ARG A 83 8.63 -16.84 21.38
CA ARG A 83 9.47 -17.66 22.27
C ARG A 83 8.71 -17.98 23.57
N ARG A 84 8.05 -16.99 24.18
CA ARG A 84 7.25 -17.17 25.40
C ARG A 84 6.05 -18.08 25.20
N VAL A 85 5.32 -17.90 24.10
CA VAL A 85 4.19 -18.80 23.77
C VAL A 85 4.68 -20.25 23.62
N ARG A 86 5.84 -20.46 22.99
CA ARG A 86 6.44 -21.80 22.85
C ARG A 86 6.90 -22.39 24.18
N SER A 87 7.54 -21.60 25.05
CA SER A 87 8.00 -22.10 26.35
C SER A 87 6.83 -22.49 27.26
N ARG A 88 5.72 -21.74 27.24
CA ARG A 88 4.49 -22.10 27.98
C ARG A 88 3.90 -23.44 27.55
N LYS A 89 3.89 -23.68 26.23
CA LYS A 89 3.41 -24.95 25.68
C LYS A 89 4.29 -26.13 26.12
N ALA A 90 5.60 -25.88 26.32
CA ALA A 90 6.54 -26.91 26.78
C ALA A 90 6.46 -27.15 28.29
N ASP A 91 6.33 -26.10 29.11
CA ASP A 91 6.37 -26.16 30.58
C ASP A 91 5.08 -25.60 31.20
N ALA A 92 3.98 -26.37 31.11
CA ALA A 92 2.65 -25.96 31.59
C ALA A 92 2.55 -25.71 33.12
N LYS A 93 3.54 -26.14 33.91
CA LYS A 93 3.52 -26.07 35.38
C LYS A 93 3.97 -24.72 35.99
N ASN A 94 4.57 -23.80 35.22
CA ASN A 94 5.23 -22.59 35.75
C ASN A 94 4.50 -21.26 35.42
N ASP A 95 3.22 -21.29 35.04
CA ASP A 95 2.59 -20.20 34.26
C ASP A 95 1.71 -19.21 35.04
N ALA A 96 1.66 -19.29 36.37
CA ALA A 96 0.72 -18.47 37.17
C ALA A 96 1.06 -16.96 37.20
N ASP A 97 2.33 -16.56 37.04
CA ASP A 97 2.79 -15.21 37.44
C ASP A 97 3.20 -14.24 36.30
N LYS A 98 3.03 -14.60 35.01
CA LYS A 98 3.65 -13.81 33.91
C LYS A 98 2.74 -13.17 32.83
N PRO A 99 1.41 -12.95 33.01
CA PRO A 99 0.58 -12.32 31.97
C PRO A 99 0.89 -10.83 31.77
N ALA A 100 1.24 -10.09 32.83
CA ALA A 100 1.50 -8.65 32.77
C ALA A 100 2.69 -8.29 31.86
N SER A 101 3.76 -9.09 31.92
CA SER A 101 4.96 -8.88 31.09
C SER A 101 4.70 -9.15 29.60
N GLU A 102 3.79 -10.07 29.26
CA GLU A 102 3.44 -10.34 27.85
C GLU A 102 2.56 -9.25 27.25
N ARG A 103 1.57 -8.74 28.00
CA ARG A 103 0.75 -7.60 27.56
C ARG A 103 1.63 -6.39 27.24
N GLY A 104 2.66 -6.11 28.05
CA GLY A 104 3.65 -5.06 27.77
C GLY A 104 4.42 -5.28 26.47
N LEU A 105 4.88 -6.51 26.19
CA LEU A 105 5.57 -6.83 24.93
C LEU A 105 4.63 -6.71 23.72
N ALA A 106 3.38 -7.14 23.87
CA ALA A 106 2.36 -7.02 22.82
C ALA A 106 2.05 -5.54 22.53
N ALA A 107 1.91 -4.71 23.57
CA ALA A 107 1.72 -3.27 23.46
C ALA A 107 2.91 -2.61 22.74
N LYS A 108 4.15 -2.90 23.16
CA LYS A 108 5.37 -2.41 22.46
C LYS A 108 5.35 -2.79 20.98
N LYS A 109 5.12 -4.07 20.66
CA LYS A 109 5.03 -4.54 19.27
C LYS A 109 3.97 -3.78 18.47
N GLN A 110 2.83 -3.47 19.08
CA GLN A 110 1.76 -2.71 18.43
C GLN A 110 2.22 -1.28 18.12
N VAL A 111 2.88 -0.59 19.06
CA VAL A 111 3.44 0.75 18.81
C VAL A 111 4.41 0.73 17.63
N PHE A 112 5.36 -0.22 17.57
CA PHE A 112 6.28 -0.36 16.43
C PHE A 112 5.56 -0.66 15.12
N ALA A 113 4.50 -1.47 15.14
CA ALA A 113 3.70 -1.75 13.95
C ALA A 113 2.97 -0.50 13.43
N ARG A 114 2.48 0.35 14.34
CA ARG A 114 1.79 1.60 14.00
C ARG A 114 2.77 2.64 13.45
N ALA A 115 3.92 2.81 14.10
CA ALA A 115 5.02 3.64 13.59
C ALA A 115 5.44 3.20 12.18
N LEU A 116 5.64 1.89 11.96
CA LEU A 116 5.99 1.34 10.66
C LEU A 116 4.93 1.63 9.59
N LYS A 117 3.64 1.55 9.94
CA LYS A 117 2.53 1.89 9.02
C LYS A 117 2.59 3.36 8.61
N ARG A 118 2.83 4.28 9.55
CA ARG A 118 2.98 5.72 9.26
C ARG A 118 4.14 6.00 8.32
N VAL A 119 5.32 5.47 8.63
CA VAL A 119 6.53 5.70 7.81
C VAL A 119 6.39 5.08 6.42
N ASN A 120 5.84 3.87 6.29
CA ASN A 120 5.57 3.29 4.97
C ASN A 120 4.61 4.15 4.14
N SER A 121 3.56 4.70 4.76
CA SER A 121 2.63 5.58 4.04
C SER A 121 3.31 6.85 3.54
N GLN A 122 4.27 7.40 4.29
CA GLN A 122 5.05 8.55 3.86
C GLN A 122 6.04 8.20 2.75
N LEU A 123 6.73 7.06 2.86
CA LEU A 123 7.60 6.55 1.81
C LEU A 123 6.84 6.32 0.50
N ASP A 124 5.64 5.74 0.57
CA ASP A 124 4.78 5.53 -0.61
C ASP A 124 4.36 6.87 -1.24
N ARG A 125 4.08 7.90 -0.43
CA ARG A 125 3.80 9.26 -0.93
C ARG A 125 4.99 9.87 -1.68
N VAL A 126 6.20 9.75 -1.12
CA VAL A 126 7.44 10.24 -1.75
C VAL A 126 7.67 9.51 -3.08
N LEU A 127 7.62 8.17 -3.09
CA LEU A 127 7.81 7.37 -4.31
C LEU A 127 6.73 7.64 -5.36
N ALA A 128 5.50 7.89 -4.95
CA ALA A 128 4.42 8.26 -5.86
C ALA A 128 4.60 9.66 -6.44
N ALA A 129 5.18 10.60 -5.70
CA ALA A 129 5.54 11.92 -6.20
C ALA A 129 6.67 11.82 -7.25
N ASP A 130 7.74 11.08 -6.94
CA ASP A 130 8.87 10.83 -7.85
C ASP A 130 8.40 10.20 -9.16
N LYS A 131 7.54 9.18 -9.07
CA LYS A 131 6.98 8.50 -10.25
C LYS A 131 6.15 9.46 -11.11
N ARG A 132 5.33 10.32 -10.49
CA ARG A 132 4.53 11.32 -11.22
C ARG A 132 5.42 12.34 -11.91
N ALA A 133 6.46 12.82 -11.24
CA ALA A 133 7.43 13.76 -11.83
C ALA A 133 8.15 13.14 -13.03
N ALA A 134 8.63 11.90 -12.91
CA ALA A 134 9.27 11.17 -14.01
C ALA A 134 8.33 10.95 -15.21
N MET A 135 7.07 10.60 -14.95
CA MET A 135 6.06 10.42 -16.00
C MET A 135 5.77 11.74 -16.74
N HIS A 136 5.66 12.85 -16.00
CA HIS A 136 5.44 14.17 -16.58
C HIS A 136 6.61 14.60 -17.46
N ALA A 137 7.85 14.44 -16.97
CA ALA A 137 9.05 14.74 -17.75
C ALA A 137 9.14 13.90 -19.04
N GLY A 138 8.81 12.60 -18.97
CA GLY A 138 8.76 11.72 -20.13
C GLY A 138 7.71 12.16 -21.16
N MET A 139 6.53 12.59 -20.70
CA MET A 139 5.47 13.12 -21.56
C MET A 139 5.89 14.42 -22.25
N GLN A 140 6.51 15.35 -21.51
CA GLN A 140 7.04 16.60 -22.07
C GLN A 140 8.09 16.32 -23.14
N ALA A 141 9.06 15.45 -22.87
CA ALA A 141 10.08 15.06 -23.84
C ALA A 141 9.48 14.39 -25.09
N ALA A 142 8.43 13.58 -24.94
CA ALA A 142 7.72 12.98 -26.08
C ALA A 142 6.98 14.04 -26.93
N LEU A 143 6.33 15.01 -26.29
CA LEU A 143 5.70 16.14 -26.97
C LEU A 143 6.71 16.98 -27.74
N GLU A 144 7.87 17.25 -27.17
CA GLU A 144 8.97 17.97 -27.83
C GLU A 144 9.48 17.20 -29.06
N ARG A 145 9.70 15.89 -28.94
CA ARG A 145 10.07 15.04 -30.09
C ARG A 145 9.00 15.09 -31.19
N LYS A 146 7.71 14.99 -30.83
CA LYS A 146 6.60 15.09 -31.80
C LYS A 146 6.53 16.46 -32.48
N ARG A 147 6.84 17.54 -31.75
CA ARG A 147 6.89 18.90 -32.31
C ARG A 147 8.06 19.10 -33.27
N ARG A 148 9.21 18.47 -32.99
CA ARG A 148 10.41 18.53 -33.85
C ARG A 148 10.36 17.58 -35.05
N ALA A 149 9.55 16.52 -34.97
CA ALA A 149 9.41 15.56 -36.06
C ALA A 149 8.92 16.27 -37.33
N PRO A 150 9.58 16.05 -38.49
CA PRO A 150 9.12 16.56 -39.76
C PRO A 150 7.67 16.13 -40.03
N ARG A 151 6.83 17.05 -40.48
CA ARG A 151 5.48 16.71 -40.93
C ARG A 151 5.60 16.06 -42.32
N HIS A 152 5.34 14.77 -42.40
CA HIS A 152 5.37 14.02 -43.66
C HIS A 152 4.09 14.18 -44.49
N HIS A 153 3.11 14.95 -44.02
CA HIS A 153 1.90 15.27 -44.76
C HIS A 153 1.95 16.71 -45.27
N PRO A 154 1.35 16.99 -46.45
CA PRO A 154 1.25 18.36 -46.95
C PRO A 154 0.51 19.23 -45.92
N SER A 155 0.84 20.52 -45.90
CA SER A 155 0.09 21.49 -45.10
C SER A 155 -1.38 21.43 -45.50
N SER A 156 -2.29 21.55 -44.52
CA SER A 156 -3.71 21.68 -44.84
C SER A 156 -3.91 23.01 -45.58
N GLY A 157 -3.94 22.95 -46.91
CA GLY A 157 -4.19 24.12 -47.75
C GLY A 157 -5.59 24.71 -47.53
N ARG A 158 -5.94 25.73 -48.33
CA ARG A 158 -7.29 26.30 -48.34
C ARG A 158 -8.31 25.20 -48.66
N ARG A 159 -9.15 24.86 -47.68
CA ARG A 159 -10.31 23.98 -47.90
C ARG A 159 -11.54 24.86 -48.13
N ALA A 160 -12.47 24.42 -48.96
CA ALA A 160 -13.80 25.03 -49.02
C ALA A 160 -14.40 25.04 -47.60
N ARG A 161 -15.20 26.06 -47.26
CA ARG A 161 -15.71 26.28 -45.88
C ARG A 161 -16.58 25.13 -45.32
N GLY A 162 -16.84 24.08 -46.10
CA GLY A 162 -17.40 22.81 -45.64
C GLY A 162 -16.30 21.79 -45.36
N GLY A 163 -15.99 21.56 -44.09
CA GLY A 163 -15.21 20.39 -43.70
C GLY A 163 -15.99 19.10 -43.95
N VAL A 164 -15.28 17.96 -43.97
CA VAL A 164 -15.92 16.64 -43.94
C VAL A 164 -16.71 16.54 -42.63
N GLN A 165 -18.02 16.32 -42.71
CA GLN A 165 -18.84 16.09 -41.52
C GLN A 165 -18.28 14.89 -40.75
N PRO A 166 -18.17 14.95 -39.41
CA PRO A 166 -17.73 13.81 -38.64
C PRO A 166 -18.64 12.63 -38.95
N ILE A 167 -18.07 11.55 -39.48
CA ILE A 167 -18.78 10.27 -39.54
C ILE A 167 -18.80 9.78 -38.10
N GLU A 168 -19.94 9.96 -37.43
CA GLU A 168 -20.14 9.37 -36.12
C GLU A 168 -19.94 7.86 -36.27
N ASN A 169 -19.04 7.28 -35.47
CA ASN A 169 -18.96 5.84 -35.33
C ASN A 169 -20.11 5.47 -34.39
N PRO A 170 -21.28 4.99 -34.89
CA PRO A 170 -22.36 4.62 -34.01
C PRO A 170 -21.81 3.56 -33.07
N LYS A 171 -21.94 3.79 -31.76
CA LYS A 171 -21.63 2.74 -30.78
C LYS A 171 -22.38 1.49 -31.25
N GLY A 172 -21.66 0.37 -31.39
CA GLY A 172 -22.28 -0.88 -31.83
C GLY A 172 -23.52 -1.16 -30.99
N ALA A 173 -24.57 -1.70 -31.63
CA ALA A 173 -25.82 -2.04 -30.95
C ALA A 173 -25.51 -2.82 -29.67
N ASP A 174 -26.23 -2.52 -28.58
CA ASP A 174 -26.09 -3.26 -27.34
C ASP A 174 -26.27 -4.76 -27.64
N ILE A 175 -25.16 -5.52 -27.55
CA ILE A 175 -25.11 -6.95 -27.86
C ILE A 175 -26.02 -7.74 -26.88
N VAL A 176 -26.29 -7.15 -25.72
CA VAL A 176 -27.11 -7.72 -24.66
C VAL A 176 -28.47 -7.06 -24.66
N GLN A 177 -29.53 -7.85 -24.73
CA GLN A 177 -30.90 -7.37 -24.59
C GLN A 177 -31.08 -6.66 -23.23
N PRO A 178 -31.68 -5.45 -23.17
CA PRO A 178 -31.82 -4.69 -21.93
C PRO A 178 -32.52 -5.47 -20.79
N SER A 179 -33.48 -6.33 -21.13
CA SER A 179 -34.20 -7.18 -20.18
C SER A 179 -33.30 -8.26 -19.53
N THR A 180 -32.20 -8.64 -20.19
CA THR A 180 -31.26 -9.66 -19.70
C THR A 180 -30.21 -9.08 -18.75
N VAL A 181 -29.98 -7.76 -18.78
CA VAL A 181 -28.98 -7.08 -17.92
C VAL A 181 -29.30 -7.28 -16.43
N GLY A 182 -30.57 -7.15 -16.05
CA GLY A 182 -31.01 -7.38 -14.67
C GLY A 182 -30.78 -8.83 -14.22
N SER A 183 -31.08 -9.79 -15.11
CA SER A 183 -30.89 -11.23 -14.85
C SER A 183 -29.41 -11.58 -14.65
N ILE A 184 -28.53 -11.10 -15.53
CA ILE A 184 -27.07 -11.31 -15.43
C ILE A 184 -26.53 -10.70 -14.14
N THR A 185 -26.98 -9.49 -13.78
CA THR A 185 -26.55 -8.79 -12.56
C THR A 185 -26.99 -9.56 -11.31
N GLN A 186 -28.23 -10.06 -11.27
CA GLN A 186 -28.73 -10.86 -10.15
C GLN A 186 -28.03 -12.22 -10.06
N ALA A 187 -27.83 -12.90 -11.18
CA ALA A 187 -27.08 -14.15 -11.23
C ALA A 187 -25.66 -13.98 -10.68
N GLY A 188 -24.97 -12.90 -11.06
CA GLY A 188 -23.65 -12.55 -10.52
C GLY A 188 -23.66 -12.29 -9.02
N ARG A 189 -24.65 -11.53 -8.52
CA ARG A 189 -24.82 -11.26 -7.08
C ARG A 189 -25.07 -12.55 -6.30
N VAL A 190 -25.93 -13.45 -6.78
CA VAL A 190 -26.23 -14.74 -6.15
C VAL A 190 -24.99 -15.63 -6.12
N ALA A 191 -24.28 -15.75 -7.25
CA ALA A 191 -23.06 -16.54 -7.32
C ALA A 191 -21.97 -16.01 -6.37
N GLN A 192 -21.85 -14.68 -6.22
CA GLN A 192 -20.90 -14.08 -5.28
C GLN A 192 -21.30 -14.34 -3.83
N ALA A 193 -22.58 -14.17 -3.49
CA ALA A 193 -23.09 -14.49 -2.16
C ALA A 193 -22.83 -15.95 -1.76
N GLN A 194 -22.98 -16.89 -2.71
CA GLN A 194 -22.66 -18.31 -2.48
C GLN A 194 -21.16 -18.56 -2.22
N ARG A 195 -20.28 -17.82 -2.88
CA ARG A 195 -18.82 -17.90 -2.62
C ARG A 195 -18.47 -17.29 -1.27
N ASP A 196 -19.07 -16.16 -0.93
CA ASP A 196 -18.83 -15.46 0.33
C ASP A 196 -19.42 -16.24 1.53
N SER A 197 -20.50 -17.00 1.32
CA SER A 197 -21.09 -17.87 2.35
C SER A 197 -20.38 -19.21 2.52
N LYS A 198 -19.41 -19.54 1.68
CA LYS A 198 -18.64 -20.77 1.81
C LYS A 198 -17.68 -20.60 3.00
N PRO A 199 -17.80 -21.37 4.09
CA PRO A 199 -16.84 -21.31 5.18
C PRO A 199 -15.46 -21.71 4.64
N GLU A 200 -14.43 -20.91 4.92
CA GLU A 200 -13.04 -21.30 4.63
C GLU A 200 -12.76 -22.58 5.43
N ALA A 201 -12.62 -23.71 4.72
CA ALA A 201 -12.21 -25.00 5.27
C ALA A 201 -10.67 -25.11 5.31
#